data_AF-K0JZZ8-F1
#
_entry.id   AF-K0JZZ8-F1
#
_cell.length_a   1.000
_cell.length_b   1.000
_cell.length_c   1.000
_cell.angle_alpha   90.00
_cell.angle_beta   90.00
_cell.angle_gamma   90.00
#
_symmetry.space_group_name_H-M   'P 1'
#
loop_
_entity.id
_entity.type
_entity.pdbx_description
1 polymer ?
#
loop_
_entity_poly.entity_id
_entity_poly.type
_entity_poly.pdbx_seq_one_letter_code
_entity_poly.pdbx_strand_id
1 'polypeptide(L)'
;MGKKRSGGVGDNFHPVTFQAFGFLVDEWGLTGPRYDPEDETSTVTYGDDPVGYLVVLDRLEHRIAVVAIVGRLSAEVAALVPAAGLGPPQAVRSSANTVRGLEQSLESQAAMVRRLHPRLAGPEGVGLLRAANG
;
A
#
# COMPACT_ATOMS: atom_id res chain seq x y z
N MET A 1 -31.97 7.43 -19.57
CA MET A 1 -31.39 7.06 -18.25
C MET A 1 -30.13 6.24 -18.52
N GLY A 2 -28.95 6.87 -18.51
CA GLY A 2 -27.71 6.23 -18.92
C GLY A 2 -27.27 5.18 -17.90
N LYS A 3 -27.01 3.94 -18.35
CA LYS A 3 -26.36 2.90 -17.54
C LYS A 3 -25.03 3.45 -17.03
N LYS A 4 -24.93 3.76 -15.73
CA LYS A 4 -23.64 3.91 -15.06
C LYS A 4 -22.93 2.58 -15.22
N ARG A 5 -21.94 2.50 -16.10
CA ARG A 5 -21.01 1.38 -16.11
C ARG A 5 -20.27 1.45 -14.77
N SER A 6 -20.57 0.53 -13.86
CA SER A 6 -19.71 0.31 -12.70
C SER A 6 -18.35 -0.10 -13.26
N GLY A 7 -17.34 0.75 -13.09
CA GLY A 7 -15.99 0.51 -13.60
C GLY A 7 -15.39 -0.78 -13.05
N GLY A 8 -14.39 -1.33 -13.75
CA GLY A 8 -13.64 -2.50 -13.31
C GLY A 8 -12.70 -2.20 -12.15
N VAL A 9 -11.90 -3.19 -11.74
CA VAL A 9 -10.89 -3.02 -10.67
C VAL A 9 -9.91 -1.89 -11.01
N GLY A 10 -9.46 -1.80 -12.26
CA GLY A 10 -8.56 -0.72 -12.71
C GLY A 10 -9.17 0.67 -12.55
N ASP A 11 -10.43 0.85 -12.96
CA ASP A 11 -11.13 2.14 -12.86
C ASP A 11 -11.34 2.60 -11.40
N ASN A 12 -11.38 1.64 -10.46
CA ASN A 12 -11.59 1.91 -9.04
C ASN A 12 -10.29 1.94 -8.23
N PHE A 13 -9.14 1.59 -8.80
CA PHE A 13 -7.89 1.48 -8.06
C PHE A 13 -7.49 2.80 -7.39
N HIS A 14 -7.35 3.88 -8.15
CA HIS A 14 -6.97 5.19 -7.60
C HIS A 14 -7.95 5.72 -6.54
N PRO A 15 -9.27 5.83 -6.79
CA PRO A 15 -10.18 6.39 -5.78
C PRO A 15 -10.22 5.56 -4.49
N VAL A 16 -10.18 4.22 -4.59
CA VAL A 16 -10.18 3.35 -3.40
C VAL A 16 -8.84 3.43 -2.66
N THR A 17 -7.71 3.49 -3.36
CA THR A 17 -6.40 3.71 -2.73
C THR A 17 -6.34 5.04 -2.00
N PHE A 18 -6.84 6.12 -2.60
CA PHE A 18 -6.84 7.45 -1.97
C PHE A 18 -7.68 7.46 -0.70
N GLN A 19 -8.82 6.79 -0.70
CA GLN A 19 -9.66 6.64 0.48
C GLN A 19 -8.95 5.82 1.58
N ALA A 20 -8.37 4.67 1.23
CA ALA A 20 -7.75 3.77 2.20
C ALA A 20 -6.47 4.35 2.81
N PHE A 21 -5.68 5.10 2.04
CA PHE A 21 -4.37 5.63 2.43
C PHE A 21 -4.33 7.14 2.67
N GLY A 22 -5.46 7.85 2.63
CA GLY A 22 -5.53 9.30 2.86
C GLY A 22 -4.89 9.74 4.17
N PHE A 23 -4.92 8.88 5.20
CA PHE A 23 -4.28 9.12 6.49
C PHE A 23 -2.76 9.33 6.43
N LEU A 24 -2.08 8.79 5.41
CA LEU A 24 -0.65 9.07 5.21
C LEU A 24 -0.40 10.57 5.06
N VAL A 25 -1.33 11.27 4.40
CA VAL A 25 -1.30 12.72 4.21
C VAL A 25 -1.90 13.41 5.43
N ASP A 26 -3.14 13.06 5.77
CA ASP A 26 -3.93 13.82 6.75
C ASP A 26 -3.41 13.71 8.18
N GLU A 27 -2.88 12.55 8.56
CA GLU A 27 -2.42 12.28 9.94
C GLU A 27 -0.90 12.38 10.09
N TRP A 28 -0.15 12.01 9.05
CA TRP A 28 1.31 11.91 9.12
C TRP A 28 2.06 12.90 8.23
N GLY A 29 1.35 13.69 7.43
CA GLY A 29 1.93 14.79 6.66
C GLY A 29 2.84 14.34 5.52
N LEU A 30 2.70 13.10 5.02
CA LEU A 30 3.46 12.64 3.85
C LEU A 30 2.97 13.36 2.60
N THR A 31 3.89 13.63 1.68
CA THR A 31 3.54 14.12 0.36
C THR A 31 2.94 13.02 -0.50
N GLY A 32 1.77 13.29 -1.10
CA GLY A 32 1.03 12.38 -1.96
C GLY A 32 -0.47 12.69 -1.94
N PRO A 33 -1.31 11.86 -2.59
CA PRO A 33 -0.93 10.78 -3.50
C PRO A 33 -0.27 11.33 -4.77
N ARG A 34 0.77 10.66 -5.27
CA ARG A 34 1.34 10.89 -6.61
C ARG A 34 1.10 9.65 -7.48
N TYR A 35 0.60 9.87 -8.69
CA TYR A 35 0.39 8.85 -9.73
C TYR A 35 0.50 9.54 -11.10
N ASP A 36 0.83 8.78 -12.13
CA ASP A 36 0.82 9.26 -13.50
C ASP A 36 -0.50 8.82 -14.17
N PRO A 37 -1.38 9.75 -14.59
CA PRO A 37 -2.64 9.40 -15.24
C PRO A 37 -2.46 8.86 -16.66
N GLU A 38 -1.30 9.09 -17.29
CA GLU A 38 -0.95 8.58 -18.63
C GLU A 38 -0.22 7.24 -18.56
N ASP A 39 0.33 6.88 -17.40
CA ASP A 39 0.92 5.57 -17.18
C ASP A 39 -0.17 4.52 -16.96
N GLU A 40 -0.11 3.45 -17.75
CA GLU A 40 -0.98 2.29 -17.57
C GLU A 40 -0.65 1.53 -16.27
N THR A 41 0.50 1.81 -15.64
CA THR A 41 0.83 1.24 -14.34
C THR A 41 -0.16 1.74 -13.28
N SER A 42 -0.82 0.78 -12.63
CA SER A 42 -1.75 1.08 -11.54
C SER A 42 -0.95 1.24 -10.25
N THR A 43 -0.29 2.39 -10.12
CA THR A 43 0.56 2.72 -8.97
C THR A 43 0.18 4.04 -8.29
N VAL A 44 0.33 4.09 -6.97
CA VAL A 44 0.18 5.31 -6.17
C VAL A 44 1.33 5.38 -5.17
N THR A 45 1.97 6.55 -5.09
CA THR A 45 3.07 6.79 -4.15
C THR A 45 2.72 7.85 -3.11
N TYR A 46 3.23 7.65 -1.91
CA TYR A 46 3.19 8.57 -0.78
C TYR A 46 4.57 8.59 -0.15
N GLY A 47 5.12 9.74 0.25
CA GLY A 47 6.36 9.73 1.02
C GLY A 47 7.14 11.02 1.01
N ASP A 48 7.94 11.15 2.05
CA ASP A 48 8.99 12.14 2.28
C ASP A 48 10.11 11.46 3.10
N ASP A 49 11.26 12.12 3.30
CA ASP A 49 12.35 11.54 4.10
C ASP A 49 11.91 11.37 5.57
N PRO A 50 12.00 10.17 6.20
CA PRO A 50 12.70 8.98 5.73
C PRO A 50 11.82 7.84 5.19
N VAL A 51 10.49 7.97 5.12
CA VAL A 51 9.58 6.86 4.77
C VAL A 51 8.71 7.17 3.55
N GLY A 52 8.73 6.25 2.59
CA GLY A 52 7.80 6.21 1.46
C GLY A 52 6.99 4.92 1.39
N TYR A 53 5.91 4.98 0.63
CA TYR A 53 5.02 3.87 0.32
C TYR A 53 4.69 3.89 -1.18
N LEU A 54 4.76 2.72 -1.80
CA LEU A 54 4.32 2.46 -3.16
C LEU A 54 3.20 1.41 -3.11
N VAL A 55 2.01 1.80 -3.51
CA VAL A 55 0.84 0.92 -3.66
C VAL A 55 0.75 0.51 -5.12
N VAL A 56 0.73 -0.79 -5.39
CA VAL A 56 0.69 -1.37 -6.75
C VAL A 56 -0.51 -2.29 -6.88
N LEU A 57 -1.29 -2.11 -7.94
CA LEU A 57 -2.21 -3.11 -8.44
C LEU A 57 -1.53 -3.92 -9.55
N ASP A 58 -1.18 -5.16 -9.22
CA ASP A 58 -0.74 -6.15 -10.19
C ASP A 58 -1.97 -6.72 -10.91
N ARG A 59 -2.12 -6.33 -12.18
CA ARG A 59 -3.25 -6.76 -13.02
C ARG A 59 -3.09 -8.19 -13.54
N LEU A 60 -1.87 -8.73 -13.58
CA LEU A 60 -1.60 -10.10 -14.04
C LEU A 60 -1.92 -11.10 -12.94
N GLU A 61 -1.50 -10.81 -11.72
CA GLU A 61 -1.74 -11.67 -10.56
C GLU A 61 -3.03 -11.32 -9.80
N HIS A 62 -3.75 -10.29 -10.26
CA HIS A 62 -4.96 -9.76 -9.61
C HIS A 62 -4.75 -9.50 -8.12
N ARG A 63 -3.67 -8.80 -7.76
CA ARG A 63 -3.33 -8.50 -6.36
C ARG A 63 -2.89 -7.07 -6.11
N ILE A 64 -3.00 -6.66 -4.85
CA ILE A 64 -2.40 -5.45 -4.29
C ILE A 64 -1.11 -5.81 -3.58
N ALA A 65 -0.07 -5.05 -3.88
CA ALA A 65 1.16 -5.02 -3.12
C ALA A 65 1.38 -3.61 -2.58
N VAL A 66 1.76 -3.48 -1.32
CA VAL A 66 2.22 -2.22 -0.74
C VAL A 66 3.65 -2.40 -0.32
N VAL A 67 4.53 -1.57 -0.86
CA VAL A 67 5.97 -1.59 -0.58
C VAL A 67 6.28 -0.39 0.29
N ALA A 68 6.86 -0.62 1.46
CA ALA A 68 7.43 0.45 2.28
C ALA A 68 8.89 0.67 1.89
N ILE A 69 9.34 1.91 1.91
CA ILE A 69 10.66 2.36 1.48
C ILE A 69 11.26 3.20 2.60
N VAL A 70 12.49 2.89 3.03
CA VAL A 70 13.29 3.76 3.93
C VAL A 70 14.69 3.89 3.38
N GLY A 71 15.07 5.11 3.01
CA GLY A 71 16.32 5.38 2.29
C GLY A 71 16.40 4.60 0.97
N ARG A 72 17.29 3.59 0.92
CA ARG A 72 17.48 2.72 -0.26
C ARG A 72 16.91 1.31 -0.09
N LEU A 73 16.30 1.02 1.06
CA LEU A 73 15.73 -0.29 1.34
C LEU A 73 14.23 -0.26 1.14
N SER A 74 13.71 -1.36 0.63
CA SER A 74 12.27 -1.56 0.45
C SER A 74 11.86 -2.98 0.80
N ALA A 75 10.63 -3.15 1.26
CA ALA A 75 10.02 -4.47 1.43
C ALA A 75 8.50 -4.36 1.32
N GLU A 76 7.85 -5.43 0.88
CA GLU A 76 6.40 -5.53 0.92
C GLU A 76 5.89 -5.54 2.37
N VAL A 77 4.76 -4.88 2.62
CA VAL A 77 4.07 -4.86 3.92
C VAL A 77 3.80 -6.28 4.42
N ALA A 78 3.47 -7.22 3.53
CA ALA A 78 3.27 -8.63 3.88
C ALA A 78 4.53 -9.29 4.49
N ALA A 79 5.73 -8.90 4.05
CA ALA A 79 7.00 -9.36 4.61
C ALA A 79 7.39 -8.61 5.89
N LEU A 80 7.00 -7.34 6.01
CA LEU A 80 7.23 -6.54 7.21
C LEU A 80 6.40 -6.98 8.41
N VAL A 81 5.19 -7.49 8.20
CA VAL A 81 4.28 -7.97 9.26
C VAL A 81 4.93 -9.04 10.17
N PRO A 82 5.49 -10.15 9.67
CA PRO A 82 6.18 -11.11 10.51
C PRO A 82 7.48 -10.56 11.10
N ALA A 83 8.26 -9.79 10.33
CA ALA A 83 9.49 -9.16 10.84
C ALA A 83 9.22 -8.21 12.02
N ALA A 84 8.06 -7.58 12.03
CA ALA A 84 7.58 -6.71 13.11
C ALA A 84 6.90 -7.49 14.26
N GLY A 85 6.71 -8.80 14.16
CA GLY A 85 5.98 -9.60 15.14
C GLY A 85 4.48 -9.32 15.17
N LEU A 86 3.90 -8.80 14.08
CA LEU A 86 2.48 -8.40 14.01
C LEU A 86 1.54 -9.53 13.55
N GLY A 87 2.11 -10.67 13.15
CA GLY A 87 1.37 -11.85 12.71
C GLY A 87 2.08 -12.56 11.54
N PRO A 88 1.43 -13.57 10.95
CA PRO A 88 1.92 -14.22 9.76
C PRO A 88 1.64 -13.37 8.50
N PRO A 89 2.36 -13.58 7.38
CA PRO A 89 2.13 -12.83 6.13
C PRO A 89 0.69 -12.88 5.63
N GLN A 90 -0.01 -13.99 5.85
CA GLN A 90 -1.40 -14.19 5.42
C GLN A 90 -2.41 -13.31 6.18
N ALA A 91 -1.97 -12.58 7.21
CA ALA A 91 -2.77 -11.55 7.85
C ALA A 91 -2.98 -10.31 6.96
N VAL A 92 -2.21 -10.18 5.87
CA VAL A 92 -2.34 -9.10 4.89
C VAL A 92 -3.11 -9.59 3.67
N ARG A 93 -4.30 -9.05 3.44
CA ARG A 93 -5.08 -9.36 2.24
C ARG A 93 -4.48 -8.68 1.01
N SER A 94 -4.40 -9.43 -0.08
CA SER A 94 -3.86 -8.93 -1.35
C SER A 94 -4.79 -9.12 -2.55
N SER A 95 -5.80 -9.99 -2.51
CA SER A 95 -6.65 -10.27 -3.69
C SER A 95 -7.42 -9.05 -4.20
N ALA A 96 -7.35 -8.81 -5.51
CA ALA A 96 -8.02 -7.72 -6.22
C ALA A 96 -8.86 -8.22 -7.41
N ASN A 97 -9.38 -9.46 -7.35
CA ASN A 97 -10.18 -10.07 -8.42
C ASN A 97 -11.54 -9.36 -8.66
N THR A 98 -12.03 -8.63 -7.68
CA THR A 98 -13.28 -7.86 -7.75
C THR A 98 -13.06 -6.51 -7.08
N VAL A 99 -13.91 -5.51 -7.37
CA VAL A 99 -13.83 -4.19 -6.72
C VAL A 99 -13.94 -4.32 -5.19
N ARG A 100 -14.84 -5.18 -4.69
CA ARG A 100 -14.93 -5.47 -3.25
C ARG A 100 -13.66 -6.12 -2.69
N GLY A 101 -13.02 -7.01 -3.47
CA GLY A 101 -11.74 -7.61 -3.08
C GLY A 101 -10.63 -6.57 -2.99
N LEU A 102 -10.56 -5.67 -3.98
CA LEU A 102 -9.67 -4.51 -3.99
C LEU A 102 -9.86 -3.66 -2.74
N GLU A 103 -11.09 -3.25 -2.41
CA GLU A 103 -11.41 -2.47 -1.21
C GLU A 103 -10.93 -3.15 0.07
N GLN A 104 -11.28 -4.44 0.26
CA GLN A 104 -10.88 -5.20 1.44
C GLN A 104 -9.36 -5.38 1.56
N SER A 105 -8.68 -5.56 0.43
CA SER A 105 -7.22 -5.67 0.40
C SER A 105 -6.55 -4.36 0.75
N LEU A 106 -7.00 -3.24 0.16
CA LEU A 106 -6.47 -1.91 0.47
C LEU A 106 -6.73 -1.52 1.93
N GLU A 107 -7.91 -1.80 2.48
CA GLU A 107 -8.22 -1.58 3.90
C GLU A 107 -7.32 -2.42 4.83
N SER A 108 -7.14 -3.70 4.51
CA SER A 108 -6.25 -4.60 5.26
C SER A 108 -4.79 -4.12 5.25
N GLN A 109 -4.28 -3.72 4.08
CA GLN A 109 -2.90 -3.23 3.95
C GLN A 109 -2.74 -1.87 4.66
N ALA A 110 -3.70 -0.96 4.50
CA ALA A 110 -3.72 0.34 5.19
C ALA A 110 -3.69 0.17 6.71
N ALA A 111 -4.46 -0.78 7.27
CA ALA A 111 -4.43 -1.08 8.70
C ALA A 111 -3.06 -1.57 9.17
N MET A 112 -2.34 -2.35 8.35
CA MET A 112 -0.97 -2.77 8.69
C MET A 112 0.03 -1.63 8.54
N VAL A 113 -0.10 -0.79 7.53
CA VAL A 113 0.73 0.42 7.37
C VAL A 113 0.55 1.35 8.57
N ARG A 114 -0.68 1.56 9.07
CA ARG A 114 -0.97 2.28 10.33
C ARG A 114 -0.14 1.79 11.51
N ARG A 115 0.01 0.47 11.65
CA ARG A 115 0.77 -0.15 12.74
C ARG A 115 2.29 -0.11 12.51
N LEU A 116 2.73 -0.21 11.25
CA LEU A 116 4.15 -0.28 10.89
C LEU A 116 4.82 1.10 10.83
N HIS A 117 4.11 2.14 10.40
CA HIS A 117 4.70 3.45 10.13
C HIS A 117 5.49 4.06 11.30
N PRO A 118 5.01 4.06 12.56
CA PRO A 118 5.80 4.63 13.65
C PRO A 118 7.16 3.95 13.84
N ARG A 119 7.24 2.65 13.52
CA ARG A 119 8.48 1.88 13.58
C ARG A 119 9.38 2.13 12.38
N LEU A 120 8.78 2.28 11.19
CA LEU A 120 9.49 2.60 9.95
C LEU A 120 10.06 4.02 9.95
N ALA A 121 9.33 4.98 10.50
CA ALA A 121 9.76 6.38 10.66
C ALA A 121 10.75 6.56 11.82
N GLY A 122 10.80 5.61 12.74
CA GLY A 122 11.73 5.60 13.85
C GLY A 122 13.11 5.02 13.50
N PRO A 123 14.04 4.97 14.48
CA PRO A 123 15.40 4.45 14.28
C PRO A 123 15.44 2.96 13.91
N GLU A 124 14.35 2.22 14.15
CA GLU A 124 14.24 0.80 13.83
C GLU A 124 13.96 0.53 12.35
N GLY A 125 13.54 1.52 11.56
CA GLY A 125 12.98 1.30 10.22
C GLY A 125 13.90 0.54 9.27
N VAL A 126 15.19 0.91 9.24
CA VAL A 126 16.22 0.22 8.45
C VAL A 126 16.42 -1.22 8.92
N GLY A 127 16.44 -1.46 10.23
CA GLY A 127 16.59 -2.80 10.80
C GLY A 127 15.41 -3.70 10.46
N LEU A 128 14.20 -3.15 10.52
CA LEU A 128 12.97 -3.86 10.18
C LEU A 128 12.93 -4.25 8.70
N LEU A 129 13.31 -3.34 7.81
CA LEU A 129 13.38 -3.62 6.37
C LEU A 129 14.43 -4.68 6.03
N ARG A 130 15.57 -4.71 6.73
CA ARG A 130 16.57 -5.78 6.55
C ARG A 130 16.01 -7.13 6.99
N ALA A 131 15.40 -7.18 8.18
CA ALA A 131 14.80 -8.41 8.70
C ALA A 131 13.70 -8.98 7.78
N ALA A 132 12.94 -8.12 7.10
CA ALA A 132 11.92 -8.55 6.13
C ALA A 132 12.51 -9.10 4.81
N ASN A 133 13.75 -8.78 4.47
CA ASN A 133 14.41 -9.21 3.24
C ASN A 133 15.31 -10.46 3.40
N GLY A 134 15.52 -10.95 4.62
CA GLY A 134 16.38 -12.11 4.93
C GLY A 134 17.79 -11.70 5.29
#